data_AF-A0A7K1SMJ2-F1
#
_entry.id   AF-A0A7K1SMJ2-F1
#
_cell.length_a   1.000
_cell.length_b   1.000
_cell.length_c   1.000
_cell.angle_alpha   90.00
_cell.angle_beta   90.00
_cell.angle_gamma   90.00
#
_symmetry.space_group_name_H-M   'P 1'
#
loop_
_entity.id
_entity.type
_entity.pdbx_description
1 polymer ?
#
loop_
_entity_poly.entity_id
_entity_poly.type
_entity_poly.pdbx_seq_one_letter_code
_entity_poly.pdbx_strand_id
1 'polypeptide(L)'
;MKLRTLSLSLATLSLCAVACHKDVQPRPTADFTYQIISSSPLEQVIQFTNTSKNADRFQWLTSDNNAVTTTNVTAHYTENGRKVISLTAKNDVGEDTKIQNIDIYGLATTGDFIFYTNIGDKGDISVYVNNVLQGKINKYYSSGTPACGEQGSVTVTLPPGNYPFTAKSQGLFPYNWSGTLTIVRGVCRSTQLTK
;
A
#
# COMPACT_ATOMS: atom_id res chain seq x y z
N MET A 1 8.25 95.05 -41.58
CA MET A 1 8.81 94.00 -40.71
C MET A 1 7.64 93.12 -40.23
N LYS A 2 7.37 91.99 -40.89
CA LYS A 2 6.26 91.07 -40.55
C LYS A 2 6.71 90.18 -39.38
N LEU A 3 6.15 90.37 -38.19
CA LEU A 3 6.34 89.46 -37.06
C LEU A 3 5.49 88.21 -37.30
N ARG A 4 6.13 87.03 -37.42
CA ARG A 4 5.46 85.73 -37.43
C ARG A 4 5.29 85.28 -35.98
N THR A 5 4.06 85.02 -35.56
CA THR A 5 3.73 84.42 -34.28
C THR A 5 4.11 82.94 -34.28
N LEU A 6 4.95 82.52 -33.33
CA LEU A 6 5.34 81.12 -33.13
C LEU A 6 4.32 80.48 -32.17
N SER A 7 3.53 79.52 -32.64
CA SER A 7 2.62 78.73 -31.79
C SER A 7 3.41 77.62 -31.09
N LEU A 8 3.54 77.70 -29.77
CA LEU A 8 4.16 76.67 -28.95
C LEU A 8 3.10 75.62 -28.56
N SER A 9 3.11 74.46 -29.23
CA SER A 9 2.25 73.32 -28.87
C SER A 9 2.84 72.57 -27.67
N LEU A 10 2.22 72.69 -26.50
CA LEU A 10 2.56 71.88 -25.32
C LEU A 10 2.10 70.44 -25.56
N ALA A 11 3.04 69.54 -25.85
CA ALA A 11 2.79 68.12 -25.83
C ALA A 11 2.66 67.68 -24.36
N THR A 12 1.44 67.35 -23.94
CA THR A 12 1.19 66.79 -22.61
C THR A 12 1.81 65.39 -22.53
N LEU A 13 2.96 65.29 -21.86
CA LEU A 13 3.59 64.03 -21.52
C LEU A 13 2.70 63.33 -20.48
N SER A 14 1.84 62.42 -20.94
CA SER A 14 1.03 61.58 -20.08
C SER A 14 1.96 60.68 -19.26
N LEU A 15 2.21 61.09 -18.02
CA LEU A 15 2.90 60.29 -17.03
C LEU A 15 1.94 59.18 -16.61
N CYS A 16 1.97 58.05 -17.32
CA CYS A 16 1.35 56.82 -16.83
C CYS A 16 2.07 56.42 -15.55
N ALA A 17 1.55 56.87 -14.41
CA ALA A 17 1.88 56.28 -13.13
C ALA A 17 1.39 54.83 -13.18
N VAL A 18 2.28 53.91 -13.54
CA VAL A 18 2.06 52.48 -13.34
C VAL A 18 2.04 52.28 -11.83
N ALA A 19 0.87 52.48 -11.23
CA ALA A 19 0.62 52.03 -9.87
C ALA A 19 0.80 50.51 -9.90
N CYS A 20 1.80 50.02 -9.17
CA CYS A 20 1.95 48.60 -8.91
C CYS A 20 0.71 48.16 -8.13
N HIS A 21 -0.31 47.68 -8.83
CA HIS A 21 -1.44 47.01 -8.19
C HIS A 21 -0.87 45.70 -7.66
N LYS A 22 -0.51 45.68 -6.38
CA LYS A 22 -0.13 44.45 -5.69
C LYS A 22 -1.35 43.55 -5.77
N ASP A 23 -1.32 42.60 -6.70
CA ASP A 23 -2.44 41.69 -6.93
C ASP A 23 -2.78 41.02 -5.59
N VAL A 24 -3.98 41.27 -5.09
CA VAL A 24 -4.39 40.79 -3.77
C VAL A 24 -4.70 39.31 -3.93
N GLN A 25 -3.66 38.48 -3.81
CA GLN A 25 -3.84 37.05 -3.89
C GLN A 25 -4.70 36.57 -2.72
N PRO A 26 -5.77 35.80 -2.98
CA PRO A 26 -6.56 35.20 -1.91
C PRO A 26 -5.73 34.20 -1.10
N ARG A 27 -6.12 33.99 0.17
CA ARG A 27 -5.50 32.97 1.03
C ARG A 27 -5.72 31.57 0.41
N PRO A 28 -4.73 30.67 0.51
CA PRO A 28 -4.90 29.31 0.02
C PRO A 28 -5.99 28.58 0.79
N THR A 29 -6.64 27.63 0.11
CA THR A 29 -7.56 26.67 0.71
C THR A 29 -7.07 25.28 0.34
N ALA A 30 -6.64 24.51 1.33
CA ALA A 30 -6.12 23.17 1.12
C ALA A 30 -7.27 22.18 0.95
N ASP A 31 -7.19 21.38 -0.10
CA ASP A 31 -8.13 20.29 -0.30
C ASP A 31 -7.52 19.20 -1.19
N PHE A 32 -8.00 17.97 -1.04
CA PHE A 32 -7.59 16.87 -1.89
C PHE A 32 -8.64 15.77 -1.94
N THR A 33 -8.51 14.93 -2.96
CA THR A 33 -9.23 13.67 -3.10
C THR A 33 -8.24 12.50 -3.17
N TYR A 34 -8.74 11.28 -3.00
CA TYR A 34 -7.92 10.08 -3.15
C TYR A 34 -8.69 8.95 -3.85
N GLN A 35 -7.95 8.03 -4.45
CA GLN A 35 -8.47 6.84 -5.11
C GLN A 35 -7.49 5.67 -4.95
N ILE A 36 -8.03 4.48 -4.67
CA ILE A 36 -7.25 3.24 -4.67
C ILE A 36 -7.04 2.84 -6.14
N ILE A 37 -5.78 2.87 -6.60
CA ILE A 37 -5.43 2.58 -8.00
C ILE A 37 -4.91 1.14 -8.19
N SER A 38 -4.46 0.50 -7.11
CA SER A 38 -4.09 -0.92 -7.09
C SER A 38 -4.35 -1.50 -5.71
N SER A 39 -4.81 -2.75 -5.66
CA SER A 39 -5.03 -3.47 -4.40
C SER A 39 -4.69 -4.95 -4.61
N SER A 40 -3.79 -5.45 -3.76
CA SER A 40 -3.41 -6.85 -3.66
C SER A 40 -3.38 -7.27 -2.20
N PRO A 41 -3.27 -8.58 -1.90
CA PRO A 41 -3.08 -9.03 -0.52
C PRO A 41 -1.82 -8.48 0.15
N LEU A 42 -0.84 -7.96 -0.61
CA LEU A 42 0.43 -7.47 -0.06
C LEU A 42 0.54 -5.96 -0.01
N GLU A 43 -0.21 -5.25 -0.85
CA GLU A 43 -0.06 -3.82 -1.02
C GLU A 43 -1.34 -3.18 -1.54
N GLN A 44 -1.64 -1.99 -1.03
CA GLN A 44 -2.57 -1.04 -1.64
C GLN A 44 -1.82 0.22 -2.09
N VAL A 45 -2.09 0.63 -3.32
CA VAL A 45 -1.53 1.85 -3.90
C VAL A 45 -2.64 2.88 -4.02
N ILE A 46 -2.46 4.03 -3.38
CA ILE A 46 -3.43 5.12 -3.34
C ILE A 46 -2.85 6.34 -4.03
N GLN A 47 -3.61 6.89 -4.98
CA GLN A 47 -3.31 8.17 -5.60
C GLN A 47 -4.06 9.28 -4.87
N PHE A 48 -3.32 10.28 -4.43
CA PHE A 48 -3.84 11.54 -3.90
C PHE A 48 -3.77 12.62 -4.98
N THR A 49 -4.87 13.34 -5.14
CA THR A 49 -5.01 14.43 -6.11
C THR A 49 -5.31 15.73 -5.37
N ASN A 50 -4.44 16.71 -5.51
CA ASN A 50 -4.60 18.03 -4.93
C ASN A 50 -5.73 18.80 -5.63
N THR A 51 -6.69 19.28 -4.86
CA THR A 51 -7.83 20.11 -5.30
C THR A 51 -7.82 21.49 -4.62
N SER A 52 -6.67 21.87 -4.04
CA SER A 52 -6.46 23.13 -3.35
C SER A 52 -6.63 24.32 -4.28
N LYS A 53 -7.00 25.46 -3.70
CA LYS A 53 -7.21 26.72 -4.42
C LYS A 53 -6.22 27.77 -3.91
N ASN A 54 -5.85 28.71 -4.78
CA ASN A 54 -5.06 29.89 -4.45
C ASN A 54 -3.68 29.57 -3.83
N ALA A 55 -3.03 28.51 -4.26
CA ALA A 55 -1.74 28.07 -3.76
C ALA A 55 -0.76 27.84 -4.91
N ASP A 56 0.51 28.14 -4.68
CA ASP A 56 1.63 27.91 -5.61
C ASP A 56 2.63 26.88 -5.09
N ARG A 57 2.53 26.50 -3.82
CA ARG A 57 3.41 25.56 -3.12
C ARG A 57 2.59 24.56 -2.32
N PHE A 58 3.06 23.32 -2.30
CA PHE A 58 2.38 22.20 -1.64
C PHE A 58 3.36 21.37 -0.82
N GLN A 59 2.86 20.81 0.27
CA GLN A 59 3.61 19.88 1.11
C GLN A 59 2.66 18.78 1.61
N TRP A 60 2.95 17.55 1.22
CA TRP A 60 2.24 16.36 1.66
C TRP A 60 2.98 15.68 2.81
N LEU A 61 2.24 15.11 3.76
CA LEU A 61 2.73 14.17 4.76
C LEU A 61 1.85 12.91 4.69
N THR A 62 2.43 11.79 4.27
CA THR A 62 1.74 10.50 4.11
C THR A 62 2.37 9.47 5.04
N SER A 63 1.99 9.45 6.33
CA SER A 63 2.35 8.49 7.41
C SER A 63 3.81 8.06 7.66
N ASP A 64 4.73 8.16 6.68
CA ASP A 64 6.13 7.74 6.72
C ASP A 64 7.07 8.92 6.98
N ASN A 65 6.51 10.03 7.52
CA ASN A 65 7.17 11.27 7.90
C ASN A 65 8.01 12.00 6.84
N ASN A 66 8.03 11.53 5.59
CA ASN A 66 8.69 12.23 4.50
C ASN A 66 7.74 13.25 3.88
N ALA A 67 8.15 14.52 3.93
CA ALA A 67 7.45 15.59 3.26
C ALA A 67 7.69 15.52 1.75
N VAL A 68 6.61 15.53 0.96
CA VAL A 68 6.69 15.52 -0.51
C VAL A 68 6.08 16.80 -1.06
N THR A 69 6.81 17.50 -1.94
CA THR A 69 6.40 18.81 -2.47
C THR A 69 5.77 18.76 -3.86
N THR A 70 5.43 17.57 -4.35
CA THR A 70 4.75 17.40 -5.63
C THR A 70 3.29 17.81 -5.53
N THR A 71 2.68 18.20 -6.65
CA THR A 71 1.25 18.55 -6.67
C THR A 71 0.38 17.37 -6.25
N ASN A 72 0.63 16.18 -6.80
CA ASN A 72 -0.07 14.93 -6.50
C ASN A 72 0.92 13.91 -5.93
N VAL A 73 0.44 12.95 -5.13
CA VAL A 73 1.28 11.92 -4.50
C VAL A 73 0.66 10.54 -4.69
N THR A 74 1.50 9.56 -4.99
CA THR A 74 1.14 8.14 -4.94
C THR A 74 1.76 7.53 -3.69
N ALA A 75 0.96 6.91 -2.83
CA ALA A 75 1.43 6.26 -1.61
C ALA A 75 1.20 4.75 -1.67
N HIS A 76 2.13 4.00 -1.08
CA HIS A 76 2.15 2.55 -1.04
C HIS A 76 1.96 2.08 0.40
N TYR A 77 0.95 1.26 0.65
CA TYR A 77 0.64 0.74 1.98
C TYR A 77 0.73 -0.78 2.00
N THR A 78 1.62 -1.31 2.83
CA THR A 78 1.84 -2.75 3.01
C THR A 78 1.26 -3.29 4.31
N GLU A 79 0.73 -2.42 5.17
CA GLU A 79 0.16 -2.75 6.48
C GLU A 79 -1.25 -2.20 6.63
N ASN A 80 -2.12 -3.01 7.24
CA ASN A 80 -3.45 -2.56 7.64
C ASN A 80 -3.33 -1.51 8.76
N GLY A 81 -4.27 -0.58 8.82
CA GLY A 81 -4.36 0.41 9.87
C GLY A 81 -4.72 1.79 9.36
N ARG A 82 -4.95 2.70 10.31
CA ARG A 82 -5.28 4.09 10.03
C ARG A 82 -4.04 4.87 9.59
N LYS A 83 -4.16 5.59 8.49
CA LYS A 83 -3.13 6.46 7.92
C LYS A 83 -3.64 7.90 7.96
N VAL A 84 -2.82 8.81 8.48
CA VAL A 84 -3.11 10.24 8.54
C VAL A 84 -2.42 10.90 7.36
N ILE A 85 -3.20 11.56 6.51
CA ILE A 85 -2.74 12.26 5.32
C ILE A 85 -2.95 13.75 5.54
N SER A 86 -1.88 14.53 5.37
CA SER A 86 -1.93 15.97 5.46
C SER A 86 -1.44 16.61 4.17
N LEU A 87 -2.16 17.62 3.68
CA LEU A 87 -1.73 18.50 2.60
C LEU A 87 -1.72 19.93 3.12
N THR A 88 -0.56 20.57 3.10
CA THR A 88 -0.41 22.01 3.32
C THR A 88 -0.30 22.70 1.97
N ALA A 89 -1.21 23.64 1.70
CA ALA A 89 -1.22 24.49 0.51
C ALA A 89 -0.80 25.90 0.90
N LYS A 90 0.15 26.48 0.17
CA LYS A 90 0.81 27.75 0.54
C LYS A 90 0.90 28.69 -0.66
N ASN A 91 0.82 29.98 -0.38
CA ASN A 91 1.24 31.08 -1.25
C ASN A 91 1.94 32.15 -0.41
N ASP A 92 2.19 33.33 -0.98
CA ASP A 92 2.88 34.43 -0.29
C ASP A 92 2.01 35.14 0.75
N VAL A 93 0.69 34.88 0.75
CA VAL A 93 -0.29 35.48 1.65
C VAL A 93 -0.54 34.60 2.88
N GLY A 94 -0.34 33.28 2.77
CA GLY A 94 -0.43 32.37 3.90
C GLY A 94 -0.41 30.90 3.51
N GLU A 95 -0.90 30.06 4.42
CA GLU A 95 -0.99 28.61 4.26
C GLU A 95 -2.23 28.05 4.92
N ASP A 96 -2.81 27.01 4.33
CA ASP A 96 -3.92 26.23 4.85
C ASP A 96 -3.58 24.74 4.82
N THR A 97 -4.19 23.95 5.71
CA THR A 97 -3.88 22.53 5.86
C THR A 97 -5.14 21.69 5.92
N LYS A 98 -5.22 20.69 5.04
CA LYS A 98 -6.23 19.64 5.05
C LYS A 98 -5.65 18.37 5.65
N ILE A 99 -6.36 17.78 6.62
CA ILE A 99 -6.03 16.48 7.19
C ILE A 99 -7.17 15.50 6.91
N GLN A 100 -6.85 14.28 6.50
CA GLN A 100 -7.80 13.19 6.34
C GLN A 100 -7.22 11.88 6.88
N ASN A 101 -8.07 11.11 7.57
CA ASN A 101 -7.76 9.75 7.98
C ASN A 101 -8.29 8.76 6.95
N ILE A 102 -7.45 7.78 6.58
CA ILE A 102 -7.80 6.70 5.67
C ILE A 102 -7.51 5.38 6.37
N ASP A 103 -8.46 4.45 6.34
CA ASP A 103 -8.27 3.13 6.92
C ASP A 103 -7.84 2.14 5.82
N ILE A 104 -6.64 1.58 5.96
CA ILE A 104 -6.13 0.52 5.09
C ILE A 104 -6.55 -0.83 5.69
N TYR A 105 -7.23 -1.66 4.90
CA TYR A 105 -7.70 -2.97 5.32
C TYR A 105 -7.60 -3.99 4.18
N GLY A 106 -7.70 -5.28 4.49
CA GLY A 106 -7.69 -6.36 3.49
C GLY A 106 -6.30 -6.80 3.03
N LEU A 107 -5.23 -6.27 3.61
CA LEU A 107 -3.89 -6.81 3.42
C LEU A 107 -3.74 -8.08 4.26
N ALA A 108 -3.18 -9.13 3.65
CA ALA A 108 -2.91 -10.38 4.34
C ALA A 108 -1.97 -10.13 5.52
N THR A 109 -2.21 -10.79 6.65
CA THR A 109 -1.33 -10.80 7.83
C THR A 109 -0.71 -12.17 8.07
N THR A 110 -1.22 -13.18 7.36
CA THR A 110 -0.78 -14.57 7.40
C THR A 110 -0.49 -15.08 6.00
N GLY A 111 0.13 -16.25 5.91
CA GLY A 111 0.18 -17.07 4.71
C GLY A 111 -0.22 -18.49 5.03
N ASP A 112 -0.42 -19.27 3.96
CA ASP A 112 -0.86 -20.66 4.07
C ASP A 112 0.25 -21.62 3.62
N PHE A 113 0.31 -22.77 4.26
CA PHE A 113 1.21 -23.86 3.90
C PHE A 113 0.48 -25.18 3.96
N ILE A 114 0.50 -25.93 2.87
CA ILE A 114 -0.13 -27.25 2.80
C ILE A 114 0.87 -28.39 2.86
N PHE A 115 0.47 -29.43 3.57
CA PHE A 115 1.12 -30.72 3.59
C PHE A 115 0.22 -31.73 2.89
N TYR A 116 0.78 -32.45 1.92
CA TYR A 116 0.10 -33.50 1.20
C TYR A 116 1.05 -34.66 0.91
N THR A 117 0.52 -35.79 0.45
CA THR A 117 1.34 -36.91 0.00
C THR A 117 0.65 -37.62 -1.16
N ASN A 118 1.44 -38.37 -1.93
CA ASN A 118 0.95 -39.33 -2.92
C ASN A 118 1.09 -40.79 -2.43
N ILE A 119 1.50 -41.00 -1.17
CA ILE A 119 1.84 -42.32 -0.64
C ILE A 119 0.62 -42.97 0.03
N GLY A 120 -0.08 -43.85 -0.69
CA GLY A 120 -1.36 -44.45 -0.27
C GLY A 120 -1.32 -45.52 0.84
N ASP A 121 -0.15 -46.05 1.20
CA ASP A 121 0.01 -47.19 2.13
C ASP A 121 0.40 -46.77 3.56
N LYS A 122 0.24 -45.49 3.91
CA LYS A 122 0.74 -44.93 5.18
C LYS A 122 -0.34 -44.65 6.23
N GLY A 123 -1.60 -44.85 5.89
CA GLY A 123 -2.72 -44.45 6.73
C GLY A 123 -2.72 -42.95 6.97
N ASP A 124 -3.45 -42.50 7.99
CA ASP A 124 -3.43 -41.10 8.40
C ASP A 124 -2.00 -40.63 8.72
N ILE A 125 -1.62 -39.47 8.17
CA ILE A 125 -0.37 -38.79 8.53
C ILE A 125 -0.70 -37.59 9.40
N SER A 126 -0.31 -37.64 10.67
CA SER A 126 -0.49 -36.53 11.60
C SER A 126 0.62 -35.50 11.37
N VAL A 127 0.25 -34.23 11.18
CA VAL A 127 1.18 -33.12 10.96
C VAL A 127 1.21 -32.22 12.18
N TYR A 128 2.42 -31.91 12.66
CA TYR A 128 2.68 -31.04 13.79
C TYR A 128 3.52 -29.86 13.34
N VAL A 129 3.17 -28.65 13.79
CA VAL A 129 3.98 -27.44 13.62
C VAL A 129 4.24 -26.87 15.00
N ASN A 130 5.50 -26.57 15.31
CA ASN A 130 5.92 -26.21 16.68
C ASN A 130 5.43 -27.21 17.74
N ASN A 131 5.47 -28.51 17.41
CA ASN A 131 4.98 -29.61 18.24
C ASN A 131 3.46 -29.59 18.55
N VAL A 132 2.68 -28.75 17.86
CA VAL A 132 1.21 -28.70 17.98
C VAL A 132 0.57 -29.41 16.78
N LEU A 133 -0.32 -30.36 17.04
CA LEU A 133 -1.07 -31.07 16.00
C LEU A 133 -1.92 -30.08 15.18
N GLN A 134 -1.66 -30.01 13.87
CA GLN A 134 -2.40 -29.17 12.94
C GLN A 134 -3.53 -29.93 12.25
N GLY A 135 -3.38 -31.25 12.08
CA GLY A 135 -4.37 -32.09 11.44
C GLY A 135 -3.79 -33.38 10.92
N LYS A 136 -4.58 -34.05 10.09
CA LYS A 136 -4.22 -35.32 9.45
C LYS A 136 -4.42 -35.27 7.96
N ILE A 137 -3.43 -35.73 7.21
CA ILE A 137 -3.57 -36.05 5.79
C ILE A 137 -4.24 -37.42 5.72
N ASN A 138 -5.40 -37.50 5.07
CA ASN A 138 -6.18 -38.74 4.92
C ASN A 138 -6.57 -39.03 3.46
N LYS A 139 -6.14 -38.19 2.53
CA LYS A 139 -6.26 -38.40 1.08
C LYS A 139 -4.87 -38.38 0.45
N TYR A 140 -4.70 -39.22 -0.57
CA TYR A 140 -3.46 -39.35 -1.31
C TYR A 140 -3.64 -38.77 -2.72
N TYR A 141 -2.79 -37.82 -3.07
CA TYR A 141 -2.85 -37.08 -4.31
C TYR A 141 -1.95 -37.75 -5.34
N SER A 142 -2.52 -38.67 -6.12
CA SER A 142 -1.78 -39.42 -7.14
C SER A 142 -1.29 -38.55 -8.30
N SER A 143 -1.91 -37.40 -8.52
CA SER A 143 -1.47 -36.38 -9.47
C SER A 143 -1.74 -34.97 -8.94
N GLY A 144 -0.84 -34.04 -9.28
CA GLY A 144 -0.96 -32.63 -8.95
C GLY A 144 -0.66 -32.27 -7.49
N THR A 145 -0.63 -30.96 -7.24
CA THR A 145 -0.53 -30.37 -5.90
C THR A 145 -1.93 -29.90 -5.49
N PRO A 146 -2.44 -30.27 -4.30
CA PRO A 146 -3.72 -29.77 -3.83
C PRO A 146 -3.74 -28.25 -3.70
N ALA A 147 -4.93 -27.66 -3.78
CA ALA A 147 -5.11 -26.26 -3.40
C ALA A 147 -5.04 -26.08 -1.87
N CYS A 148 -4.75 -24.86 -1.40
CA CYS A 148 -4.91 -24.53 0.02
C CYS A 148 -6.35 -24.78 0.49
N GLY A 149 -6.49 -25.44 1.63
CA GLY A 149 -7.79 -25.85 2.18
C GLY A 149 -8.43 -27.06 1.49
N GLU A 150 -7.76 -27.70 0.52
CA GLU A 150 -8.33 -28.86 -0.14
C GLU A 150 -8.46 -30.06 0.83
N GLN A 151 -9.63 -30.69 0.81
CA GLN A 151 -9.94 -31.80 1.70
C GLN A 151 -8.95 -32.96 1.57
N GLY A 152 -8.47 -33.39 2.73
CA GLY A 152 -7.55 -34.51 2.88
C GLY A 152 -6.07 -34.15 2.81
N SER A 153 -5.75 -32.88 2.56
CA SER A 153 -4.47 -32.26 2.91
C SER A 153 -4.54 -31.62 4.30
N VAL A 154 -3.39 -31.24 4.87
CA VAL A 154 -3.36 -30.38 6.07
C VAL A 154 -2.91 -29.00 5.64
N THR A 155 -3.72 -27.98 5.91
CA THR A 155 -3.38 -26.57 5.70
C THR A 155 -3.06 -25.90 7.02
N VAL A 156 -1.98 -25.12 7.04
CA VAL A 156 -1.53 -24.34 8.19
C VAL A 156 -1.52 -22.87 7.82
N THR A 157 -2.20 -22.03 8.60
CA THR A 157 -2.26 -20.57 8.42
C THR A 157 -1.54 -19.90 9.58
N LEU A 158 -0.44 -19.21 9.30
CA LEU A 158 0.44 -18.61 10.31
C LEU A 158 0.94 -17.23 9.85
N PRO A 159 1.45 -16.39 10.76
CA PRO A 159 2.21 -15.21 10.38
C PRO A 159 3.45 -15.56 9.54
N PRO A 160 4.02 -14.59 8.79
CA PRO A 160 5.26 -14.81 8.07
C PRO A 160 6.39 -15.22 9.00
N GLY A 161 7.13 -16.25 8.63
CA GLY A 161 8.16 -16.82 9.49
C GLY A 161 8.59 -18.21 9.07
N ASN A 162 9.55 -18.76 9.81
CA ASN A 162 10.04 -20.11 9.63
C ASN A 162 9.60 -20.95 10.82
N TYR A 163 8.94 -22.08 10.55
CA TYR A 163 8.37 -22.94 11.57
C TYR A 163 8.85 -24.37 11.42
N PRO A 164 9.41 -25.02 12.46
CA PRO A 164 9.68 -26.44 12.43
C PRO A 164 8.37 -27.23 12.33
N PHE A 165 8.40 -28.28 11.51
CA PHE A 165 7.32 -29.25 11.45
C PHE A 165 7.85 -30.66 11.66
N THR A 166 6.98 -31.52 12.16
CA THR A 166 7.14 -32.96 12.09
C THR A 166 5.85 -33.57 11.53
N ALA A 167 5.97 -34.72 10.86
CA ALA A 167 4.80 -35.49 10.48
C ALA A 167 5.07 -36.98 10.74
N LYS A 168 4.02 -37.73 11.12
CA LYS A 168 4.14 -39.14 11.46
C LYS A 168 2.97 -39.92 10.90
N SER A 169 3.26 -40.95 10.11
CA SER A 169 2.24 -41.86 9.59
C SER A 169 1.84 -42.92 10.62
N GLN A 170 0.59 -43.38 10.56
CA GLN A 170 0.01 -44.36 11.50
C GLN A 170 -0.11 -45.79 10.94
N GLY A 171 0.37 -46.05 9.71
CA GLY A 171 0.35 -47.38 9.10
C GLY A 171 1.29 -48.40 9.76
N LEU A 172 1.20 -49.66 9.32
CA LEU A 172 1.97 -50.81 9.82
C LEU A 172 3.49 -50.60 9.82
N PHE A 173 3.99 -49.75 8.92
CA PHE A 173 5.38 -49.30 8.86
C PHE A 173 5.41 -47.77 8.87
N PRO A 174 5.55 -47.14 10.05
CA PRO A 174 5.43 -45.69 10.18
C PRO A 174 6.65 -44.97 9.62
N TYR A 175 6.41 -43.89 8.89
CA TYR A 175 7.40 -42.94 8.42
C TYR A 175 7.30 -41.67 9.26
N ASN A 176 8.46 -41.05 9.49
CA ASN A 176 8.56 -39.77 10.16
C ASN A 176 9.18 -38.77 9.19
N TRP A 177 8.60 -37.58 9.14
CA TRP A 177 9.14 -36.43 8.42
C TRP A 177 9.44 -35.33 9.43
N SER A 178 10.45 -34.53 9.12
CA SER A 178 10.75 -33.31 9.84
C SER A 178 11.36 -32.31 8.89
N GLY A 179 11.12 -31.02 9.13
CA GLY A 179 11.71 -29.97 8.34
C GLY A 179 11.32 -28.60 8.87
N THR A 180 11.54 -27.59 8.04
CA THR A 180 11.09 -26.23 8.29
C THR A 180 10.19 -25.80 7.14
N LEU A 181 9.05 -25.21 7.46
CA LEU A 181 8.20 -24.54 6.49
C LEU A 181 8.42 -23.02 6.60
N THR A 182 8.45 -22.34 5.46
CA THR A 182 8.52 -20.87 5.40
C THR A 182 7.16 -20.33 4.98
N ILE A 183 6.52 -19.61 5.89
CA ILE A 183 5.30 -18.87 5.62
C ILE A 183 5.65 -17.52 5.00
N VAL A 184 5.03 -17.23 3.86
CA VAL A 184 5.07 -15.90 3.24
C VAL A 184 3.66 -15.35 3.25
N ARG A 185 3.52 -14.11 3.72
CA ARG A 185 2.25 -13.39 3.79
C ARG A 185 1.52 -13.47 2.44
N GLY A 186 0.21 -13.72 2.46
CA GLY A 186 -0.64 -13.74 1.27
C GLY A 186 -0.31 -14.82 0.24
N VAL A 187 0.58 -15.77 0.54
CA VAL A 187 0.99 -16.85 -0.36
C VAL A 187 0.53 -18.19 0.21
N CYS A 188 0.04 -19.05 -0.68
CA CYS A 188 -0.18 -20.47 -0.43
C CYS A 188 1.03 -21.26 -0.94
N ARG A 189 1.79 -21.88 -0.04
CA ARG A 189 2.89 -22.80 -0.38
C ARG A 189 2.52 -24.24 -0.07
N SER A 190 3.27 -25.18 -0.61
CA SER A 190 3.03 -26.60 -0.40
C SER A 190 4.31 -27.38 -0.18
N THR A 191 4.18 -28.51 0.50
CA THR A 191 5.19 -29.57 0.51
C THR A 191 4.54 -30.93 0.35
N GLN A 192 5.16 -31.76 -0.48
CA GLN A 192 4.81 -33.16 -0.60
C GLN A 192 5.67 -33.97 0.36
N LEU A 193 5.04 -34.72 1.26
CA LEU A 193 5.73 -35.68 2.11
C LEU A 193 6.04 -36.94 1.27
N THR A 194 7.31 -37.10 0.90
CA THR A 194 7.85 -38.21 0.12
C THR A 194 8.63 -39.19 1.00
N LYS A 195 8.90 -40.40 0.52
CA LYS A 195 9.76 -41.37 1.24
C LYS A 195 11.19 -40.87 1.37
#